data_AF-A0A1I4PCI4-F1
#
_entry.id   AF-A0A1I4PCI4-F1
#
_cell.length_a   1.000
_cell.length_b   1.000
_cell.length_c   1.000
_cell.angle_alpha   90.00
_cell.angle_beta   90.00
_cell.angle_gamma   90.00
#
_symmetry.space_group_name_H-M   'P 1'
#
loop_
_entity.id
_entity.type
_entity.pdbx_description
1 polymer ?
#
loop_
_entity_poly.entity_id
_entity_poly.type
_entity_poly.pdbx_seq_one_letter_code
_entity_poly.pdbx_strand_id
1 'polypeptide(L)'
;MRLAPNVPVLLLTDLDRKECAPSLIGEWLGQQAMPDGLLFRVAVREIEAWLLADKQNFASFAHIPFAKLPEAPEGLDDPKQTLLNLVKRHSPTSLKRDLVADHGHGPRQGLAYNERLSQFVHGCWDLEEASMRADSLARTRRRIGELASARC
;
A
#
# COMPACT_ATOMS: atom_id res chain seq x y z
N MET A 1 -7.15 -20.46 -12.45
CA MET A 1 -7.81 -19.23 -12.93
C MET A 1 -7.72 -19.19 -14.45
N ARG A 2 -8.84 -19.30 -15.18
CA ARG A 2 -8.84 -19.14 -16.66
C ARG A 2 -9.11 -17.67 -16.97
N LEU A 3 -8.10 -16.96 -17.46
CA LEU A 3 -8.21 -15.56 -17.88
C LEU A 3 -8.84 -15.49 -19.28
N ALA A 4 -9.68 -14.48 -19.52
CA ALA A 4 -10.21 -14.22 -20.86
C ALA A 4 -9.04 -13.84 -21.78
N PRO A 5 -8.93 -14.41 -22.99
CA PRO A 5 -7.88 -14.04 -23.92
C PRO A 5 -8.09 -12.55 -24.26
N ASN A 6 -7.09 -11.72 -23.93
CA ASN A 6 -6.96 -10.29 -24.25
C ASN A 6 -7.27 -9.25 -23.16
N VAL A 7 -7.72 -9.60 -21.95
CA VAL A 7 -7.87 -8.60 -20.87
C VAL A 7 -6.64 -8.64 -19.95
N PRO A 8 -5.84 -7.56 -19.84
CA PRO A 8 -4.76 -7.50 -18.87
C PRO A 8 -5.33 -7.55 -17.45
N VAL A 9 -4.74 -8.38 -16.60
CA VAL A 9 -5.14 -8.53 -15.20
C VAL A 9 -4.02 -8.07 -14.31
N LEU A 10 -4.30 -7.10 -13.44
CA LEU A 10 -3.42 -6.71 -12.36
C LEU A 10 -3.84 -7.46 -11.10
N LEU A 11 -2.94 -8.29 -10.58
CA LEU A 11 -3.04 -8.85 -9.23
C LEU A 11 -2.07 -8.06 -8.35
N LEU A 12 -2.61 -7.38 -7.35
CA LEU A 12 -1.83 -6.67 -6.34
C LEU A 12 -2.13 -7.26 -4.97
N THR A 13 -1.10 -7.60 -4.21
CA THR A 13 -1.21 -8.16 -2.86
C THR A 13 -0.09 -7.62 -1.97
N ASP A 14 -0.27 -7.76 -0.66
CA ASP A 14 0.75 -7.48 0.33
C ASP A 14 1.77 -8.62 0.43
N LEU A 15 3.00 -8.30 0.84
CA LEU A 15 4.02 -9.28 1.19
C LEU A 15 3.79 -9.86 2.60
N ASP A 16 3.13 -9.09 3.47
CA ASP A 16 2.90 -9.38 4.89
C ASP A 16 4.21 -9.69 5.62
N ARG A 17 4.39 -10.96 6.00
CA ARG A 17 5.54 -11.50 6.74
C ARG A 17 6.40 -12.43 5.90
N LYS A 18 6.13 -12.53 4.59
CA LYS A 18 6.94 -13.35 3.68
C LYS A 18 8.28 -12.66 3.44
N GLU A 19 9.31 -13.47 3.20
CA GLU A 19 10.69 -12.98 3.08
C GLU A 19 10.86 -12.01 1.90
N CYS A 20 10.32 -12.34 0.73
CA CYS A 20 10.40 -11.48 -0.45
C CYS A 20 9.30 -11.77 -1.47
N ALA A 21 9.08 -10.80 -2.36
CA ALA A 21 8.03 -10.87 -3.38
C ALA A 21 8.19 -12.06 -4.36
N PRO A 22 9.39 -12.41 -4.87
CA PRO A 22 9.56 -13.60 -5.72
C PRO A 22 9.12 -14.89 -5.04
N SER A 23 9.43 -15.08 -3.75
CA SER A 23 9.02 -16.26 -3.00
C SER A 23 7.50 -16.37 -2.86
N LEU A 24 6.82 -15.26 -2.55
CA LEU A 24 5.35 -15.22 -2.48
C LEU A 24 4.71 -15.54 -3.84
N ILE A 25 5.23 -14.97 -4.93
CA ILE A 25 4.75 -15.24 -6.28
C ILE A 25 4.95 -16.71 -6.64
N GLY A 26 6.13 -17.27 -6.34
CA GLY A 26 6.43 -18.69 -6.57
C GLY A 26 5.53 -19.62 -5.77
N GLU A 27 5.20 -19.29 -4.52
CA GLU A 27 4.26 -20.04 -3.69
C GLU A 27 2.85 -20.06 -4.30
N TRP A 28 2.37 -18.92 -4.80
CA TRP A 28 1.02 -18.81 -5.37
C TRP A 28 0.89 -19.45 -6.75
N LEU A 29 1.93 -19.37 -7.57
CA LEU A 29 1.96 -20.01 -8.90
C LEU A 29 2.29 -21.50 -8.82
N GLY A 30 3.02 -21.94 -7.79
CA GLY A 30 3.53 -23.29 -7.68
C GLY A 30 4.45 -23.63 -8.87
N GLN A 31 4.10 -24.68 -9.60
CA GLN A 31 4.86 -25.10 -10.80
C GLN A 31 4.37 -24.43 -12.10
N GLN A 32 3.37 -23.55 -12.03
CA GLN A 32 2.80 -22.91 -13.21
C GLN A 32 3.65 -21.70 -13.64
N ALA A 33 3.82 -21.53 -14.95
CA ALA A 33 4.37 -20.29 -15.49
C ALA A 33 3.39 -19.13 -15.27
N MET A 34 3.92 -17.91 -15.17
CA MET A 34 3.10 -16.70 -15.12
C MET A 34 2.25 -16.61 -16.40
N PRO A 35 0.90 -16.58 -16.30
CA PRO A 35 0.05 -16.45 -17.49
C PRO A 35 0.31 -15.16 -18.25
N ASP A 36 0.24 -15.23 -19.58
CA ASP A 36 0.31 -14.05 -20.43
C ASP A 36 -0.80 -13.05 -20.08
N GLY A 37 -0.44 -11.78 -19.97
CA GLY A 37 -1.37 -10.71 -19.58
C GLY A 37 -1.67 -10.61 -18.08
N LEU A 38 -1.13 -11.50 -17.23
CA LEU A 38 -1.15 -11.33 -15.77
C LEU A 38 0.05 -10.49 -15.32
N LEU A 39 -0.22 -9.36 -14.68
CA LEU A 39 0.77 -8.57 -13.97
C LEU A 39 0.60 -8.81 -12.46
N PHE A 40 1.44 -9.67 -11.88
CA PHE A 40 1.48 -9.94 -10.44
C PHE A 40 2.44 -8.97 -9.76
N ARG A 41 1.91 -8.11 -8.87
CA ARG A 41 2.65 -7.13 -8.09
C ARG A 41 2.46 -7.37 -6.60
N VAL A 42 3.51 -7.08 -5.84
CA VAL A 42 3.54 -7.26 -4.39
C VAL A 42 4.00 -5.95 -3.75
N ALA A 43 3.22 -5.42 -2.81
CA ALA A 43 3.59 -4.29 -1.97
C ALA A 43 4.48 -4.78 -0.82
N VAL A 44 5.59 -4.09 -0.56
CA VAL A 44 6.54 -4.44 0.51
C VAL A 44 6.36 -3.47 1.69
N ARG A 45 6.08 -3.90 2.92
CA ARG A 45 5.50 -5.20 3.33
C ARG A 45 3.98 -5.25 3.17
N GLU A 46 3.33 -4.10 3.26
CA GLU A 46 1.89 -3.92 3.07
C GLU A 46 1.63 -2.65 2.26
N ILE A 47 0.45 -2.52 1.66
CA ILE A 47 0.07 -1.34 0.86
C ILE A 47 0.07 -0.04 1.68
N GLU A 48 -0.11 -0.10 3.00
CA GLU A 48 0.04 1.06 3.87
C GLU A 48 1.46 1.67 3.82
N ALA A 49 2.48 0.90 3.46
CA ALA A 49 3.81 1.45 3.23
C ALA A 49 3.82 2.43 2.05
N TRP A 50 3.02 2.17 1.00
CA TRP A 50 2.87 3.08 -0.14
C TRP A 50 2.13 4.36 0.24
N LEU A 51 1.14 4.26 1.13
CA LEU A 51 0.43 5.43 1.66
C LEU A 51 1.37 6.33 2.49
N LEU A 52 2.17 5.72 3.37
CA LEU A 52 3.13 6.43 4.22
C LEU A 52 4.33 7.00 3.43
N ALA A 53 4.62 6.47 2.24
CA ALA A 53 5.70 6.94 1.38
C ALA A 53 5.49 8.35 0.83
N ASP A 54 4.24 8.78 0.69
CA ASP A 54 3.90 10.19 0.49
C ASP A 54 3.84 10.91 1.85
N LYS A 55 5.03 11.14 2.40
CA LYS A 55 5.19 11.63 3.77
C LYS A 55 4.56 13.01 3.99
N GLN A 56 4.71 13.92 3.02
CA GLN A 56 4.26 15.30 3.17
C GLN A 56 2.73 15.40 3.15
N ASN A 57 2.07 14.76 2.18
CA ASN A 57 0.62 14.83 2.10
C ASN A 57 -0.03 13.94 3.17
N PHE A 58 0.59 12.80 3.54
CA PHE A 58 0.07 12.00 4.64
C PHE A 58 0.15 12.75 5.99
N ALA A 59 1.24 13.48 6.26
CA ALA A 59 1.35 14.35 7.44
C ALA A 59 0.22 15.38 7.49
N SER A 60 -0.06 16.01 6.35
CA SER A 60 -1.08 17.05 6.20
C SER A 60 -2.48 16.48 6.35
N PHE A 61 -2.79 15.38 5.67
CA PHE A 61 -4.07 14.66 5.73
C PHE A 61 -4.39 14.19 7.16
N ALA A 62 -3.42 13.55 7.82
CA ALA A 62 -3.63 12.95 9.12
C ALA A 62 -3.34 13.90 10.30
N HIS A 63 -2.91 15.14 10.03
CA HIS A 63 -2.41 16.09 11.02
C HIS A 63 -1.32 15.49 11.94
N ILE A 64 -0.42 14.70 11.35
CA ILE A 64 0.71 14.09 12.05
C ILE A 64 1.94 15.00 11.86
N PRO A 65 2.70 15.33 12.92
CA PRO A 65 3.94 16.08 12.75
C PRO A 65 4.88 15.35 11.79
N PHE A 66 5.36 16.03 10.74
CA PHE A 66 6.20 15.45 9.68
C PHE A 66 7.37 14.61 10.21
N ALA A 67 8.04 15.10 11.26
CA ALA A 67 9.17 14.42 11.90
C ALA A 67 8.82 13.11 12.63
N LYS A 68 7.53 12.76 12.77
CA LYS A 68 7.07 11.49 13.36
C LYS A 68 6.80 10.42 12.31
N LEU A 69 6.73 10.79 11.04
CA LEU A 69 6.54 9.81 9.97
C LEU A 69 7.86 9.08 9.66
N PRO A 70 7.77 7.79 9.30
CA PRO A 70 8.93 6.98 8.95
C PRO A 70 9.61 7.52 7.67
N GLU A 71 10.93 7.43 7.61
CA GLU A 71 11.68 7.74 6.37
C GLU A 71 11.64 6.58 5.38
N ALA A 72 11.63 5.34 5.87
CA ALA A 72 11.65 4.11 5.08
C ALA A 72 10.43 3.22 5.41
N PRO A 73 9.25 3.52 4.83
CA PRO A 73 8.01 2.85 5.19
C PRO A 73 7.98 1.36 4.79
N GLU A 74 8.61 0.98 3.68
CA GLU A 74 8.70 -0.43 3.26
C GLU A 74 9.64 -1.27 4.17
N GLY A 75 10.46 -0.61 4.99
CA GLY A 75 11.31 -1.24 5.99
C GLY A 75 10.65 -1.46 7.36
N LEU A 76 9.39 -1.02 7.53
CA LEU A 76 8.63 -1.23 8.75
C LEU A 76 8.17 -2.68 8.88
N ASP A 77 8.09 -3.18 10.11
CA ASP A 77 7.59 -4.53 10.36
C ASP A 77 6.10 -4.72 10.08
N ASP A 78 5.31 -3.69 10.37
CA ASP A 78 3.86 -3.68 10.22
C ASP A 78 3.43 -2.25 9.86
N PRO A 79 3.53 -1.87 8.57
CA PRO A 79 3.15 -0.55 8.09
C PRO A 79 1.74 -0.12 8.51
N LYS A 80 0.77 -1.03 8.47
CA LYS A 80 -0.62 -0.78 8.90
C LYS A 80 -0.69 -0.43 10.37
N GLN A 81 -0.04 -1.21 11.23
CA GLN A 81 -0.03 -0.94 12.67
C GLN A 81 0.72 0.35 13.01
N THR A 82 1.82 0.65 12.31
CA THR A 82 2.52 1.94 12.45
C THR A 82 1.61 3.11 12.08
N LEU A 83 0.90 3.03 10.95
CA LEU A 83 -0.07 4.04 10.51
C LEU A 83 -1.13 4.29 11.58
N LEU A 84 -1.79 3.23 12.06
CA LEU A 84 -2.84 3.33 13.07
C LEU A 84 -2.34 3.91 14.40
N ASN A 85 -1.13 3.57 14.81
CA ASN A 85 -0.49 4.13 16.01
C ASN A 85 -0.21 5.63 15.87
N LEU A 86 0.30 6.06 14.72
CA LEU A 86 0.56 7.47 14.45
C LEU A 86 -0.74 8.28 14.48
N VAL A 87 -1.79 7.76 13.83
CA VAL A 87 -3.12 8.38 13.85
C VAL A 87 -3.67 8.46 15.28
N LYS A 88 -3.67 7.33 16.02
CA LYS A 88 -4.13 7.28 17.42
C LYS A 88 -3.41 8.27 18.32
N ARG A 89 -2.13 8.54 18.06
CA ARG A 89 -1.34 9.45 18.88
C ARG A 89 -1.58 10.91 18.50
N HIS A 90 -1.53 11.24 17.22
CA HIS A 90 -1.36 12.63 16.78
C HIS A 90 -2.60 13.26 16.13
N SER A 91 -3.45 12.48 15.45
CA SER A 91 -4.56 13.02 14.66
C SER A 91 -5.66 13.69 15.50
N PRO A 92 -6.52 14.53 14.90
CA PRO A 92 -7.72 15.03 15.56
C PRO A 92 -8.70 13.90 15.91
N THR A 93 -9.54 14.13 16.93
CA THR A 93 -10.50 13.14 17.45
C THR A 93 -11.47 12.62 16.39
N SER A 94 -11.89 13.46 15.44
CA SER A 94 -12.74 13.05 14.31
C SER A 94 -12.07 11.96 13.48
N LEU A 95 -10.86 12.23 12.97
CA LEU A 95 -10.13 11.29 12.13
C LEU A 95 -9.74 10.01 12.89
N LYS A 96 -9.40 10.13 14.18
CA LYS A 96 -9.13 8.97 15.04
C LYS A 96 -10.32 8.02 15.12
N ARG A 97 -11.53 8.53 15.31
CA ARG A 97 -12.74 7.69 15.40
C ARG A 97 -13.04 6.94 14.10
N ASP A 98 -12.67 7.52 12.97
CA ASP A 98 -12.93 6.94 11.66
C ASP A 98 -11.88 5.88 11.29
N LEU A 99 -10.60 6.17 11.53
CA LEU A 99 -9.48 5.32 11.14
C LEU A 99 -9.11 4.27 12.18
N VAL A 100 -9.39 4.51 13.46
CA VAL A 100 -8.89 3.67 14.57
C VAL A 100 -10.04 3.20 15.46
N ALA A 101 -10.13 1.89 15.65
CA ALA A 101 -10.88 1.26 16.72
C ALA A 101 -9.93 0.87 17.86
N ASP A 102 -10.29 1.21 19.11
CA ASP A 102 -9.55 0.79 20.30
C ASP A 102 -10.43 -0.12 21.16
N HIS A 103 -9.99 -1.36 21.33
CA HIS A 103 -10.69 -2.40 22.11
C HIS A 103 -9.79 -2.99 23.19
N GLY A 104 -8.82 -2.22 23.70
CA GLY A 104 -7.94 -2.64 24.81
C GLY A 104 -6.77 -3.54 24.41
N HIS A 105 -6.67 -3.97 23.15
CA HIS A 105 -5.57 -4.79 22.61
C HIS A 105 -4.68 -4.03 21.61
N GLY A 106 -4.72 -2.69 21.63
CA GLY A 106 -4.02 -1.84 20.67
C GLY A 106 -4.95 -1.31 19.55
N PRO A 107 -4.47 -0.31 18.77
CA PRO A 107 -5.27 0.28 17.71
C PRO A 107 -5.47 -0.70 16.55
N ARG A 108 -6.73 -0.89 16.16
CA ARG A 108 -7.14 -1.64 14.97
C ARG A 108 -7.76 -0.69 13.94
N GLN A 109 -7.96 -1.18 12.72
CA GLN A 109 -8.66 -0.41 11.69
C GLN A 109 -10.08 -0.06 12.15
N GLY A 110 -10.47 1.20 12.00
CA GLY A 110 -11.81 1.70 12.24
C GLY A 110 -12.76 1.36 11.09
N LEU A 111 -14.07 1.55 11.31
CA LEU A 111 -15.10 1.22 10.32
C LEU A 111 -15.00 2.06 9.04
N ALA A 112 -14.56 3.32 9.15
CA ALA A 112 -14.39 4.22 8.02
C ALA A 112 -12.95 4.24 7.48
N TYR A 113 -12.12 3.26 7.86
CA TYR A 113 -10.71 3.17 7.46
C TYR A 113 -10.53 3.28 5.94
N ASN A 114 -11.18 2.41 5.18
CA ASN A 114 -11.09 2.40 3.73
C ASN A 114 -11.64 3.67 3.09
N GLU A 115 -12.74 4.21 3.62
CA GLU A 115 -13.35 5.44 3.09
C GLU A 115 -12.38 6.62 3.23
N ARG A 116 -11.81 6.83 4.42
CA ARG A 116 -10.88 7.93 4.70
C ARG A 116 -9.58 7.80 3.94
N LEU A 117 -9.00 6.61 3.86
CA LEU A 117 -7.79 6.40 3.07
C LEU A 117 -8.07 6.52 1.57
N SER A 118 -9.24 6.10 1.10
CA SER A 118 -9.65 6.35 -0.29
C SER A 118 -9.77 7.85 -0.57
N GLN A 119 -10.36 8.62 0.34
CA GLN A 119 -10.43 10.09 0.22
C GLN A 119 -9.03 10.72 0.13
N PHE A 120 -8.08 10.23 0.93
CA PHE A 120 -6.68 10.64 0.84
C PHE A 120 -6.08 10.32 -0.55
N VAL A 121 -6.21 9.07 -0.99
CA VAL A 121 -5.66 8.59 -2.27
C VAL A 121 -6.21 9.37 -3.47
N HIS A 122 -7.51 9.65 -3.50
CA HIS A 122 -8.15 10.38 -4.60
C HIS A 122 -7.95 11.90 -4.51
N GLY A 123 -7.71 12.42 -3.30
CA GLY A 123 -7.67 13.85 -3.04
C GLY A 123 -6.29 14.46 -3.18
N CYS A 124 -5.31 13.94 -2.44
CA CYS A 124 -4.00 14.59 -2.30
C CYS A 124 -2.81 13.64 -2.19
N TRP A 125 -2.99 12.34 -2.35
CA TRP A 125 -1.86 11.41 -2.42
C TRP A 125 -1.08 11.60 -3.73
N ASP A 126 0.21 11.80 -3.60
CA ASP A 126 1.16 12.02 -4.68
C ASP A 126 1.91 10.71 -4.99
N LEU A 127 1.56 10.13 -6.13
CA LEU A 127 2.15 8.90 -6.64
C LEU A 127 3.66 9.04 -6.92
N GLU A 128 4.12 10.22 -7.35
CA GLU A 128 5.53 10.44 -7.69
C GLU A 128 6.38 10.49 -6.42
N GLU A 129 5.95 11.28 -5.44
CA GLU A 129 6.57 11.36 -4.12
C GLU A 129 6.60 10.00 -3.41
N ALA A 130 5.48 9.26 -3.45
CA ALA A 130 5.42 7.92 -2.88
C ALA A 130 6.40 6.97 -3.60
N SER A 131 6.48 7.02 -4.93
CA SER A 131 7.37 6.14 -5.71
C SER A 131 8.85 6.40 -5.42
N MET A 132 9.25 7.61 -5.01
CA MET A 132 10.63 7.89 -4.63
C MET A 132 11.05 7.22 -3.31
N ARG A 133 10.09 6.89 -2.43
CA ARG A 133 10.35 6.31 -1.10
C ARG A 133 9.87 4.86 -0.96
N ALA A 134 9.10 4.35 -1.92
CA ALA A 134 8.63 2.98 -2.00
C ALA A 134 9.07 2.34 -3.32
N ASP A 135 10.12 1.51 -3.27
CA ASP A 135 10.73 0.88 -4.44
C ASP A 135 9.79 -0.18 -5.04
N SER A 136 9.00 -0.89 -4.21
CA SER A 136 8.00 -1.82 -4.73
C SER A 136 6.87 -1.12 -5.50
N LEU A 137 6.49 0.10 -5.10
CA LEU A 137 5.56 0.97 -5.82
C LEU A 137 6.18 1.49 -7.12
N ALA A 138 7.41 2.00 -7.09
CA ALA A 138 8.10 2.51 -8.28
C ALA A 138 8.17 1.46 -9.39
N ARG A 139 8.57 0.23 -9.04
CA ARG A 139 8.58 -0.90 -9.99
C ARG A 139 7.17 -1.24 -10.48
N THR A 140 6.16 -1.14 -9.62
CA THR A 140 4.77 -1.41 -10.00
C THR A 140 4.26 -0.39 -11.01
N ARG A 141 4.45 0.91 -10.75
CA ARG A 141 4.12 2.01 -11.67
C ARG A 141 4.78 1.79 -13.05
N ARG A 142 6.07 1.47 -13.06
CA ARG A 142 6.80 1.18 -14.31
C ARG A 142 6.19 0.03 -15.10
N ARG A 143 5.92 -1.11 -14.43
CA ARG A 143 5.35 -2.30 -15.10
C ARG A 143 3.93 -2.09 -15.61
N ILE A 144 3.12 -1.30 -14.91
CA ILE A 144 1.78 -0.91 -15.39
C ILE A 144 1.91 -0.05 -16.66
N GLY A 145 2.83 0.92 -16.69
CA GLY A 145 3.09 1.75 -17.87
C GLY A 145 3.57 0.95 -19.08
N GLU A 146 4.47 -0.02 -18.88
CA GLU A 146 4.93 -0.94 -19.92
C GLU A 146 3.78 -1.80 -20.48
N LEU A 147 2.90 -2.32 -19.61
CA LEU A 147 1.74 -3.11 -20.02
C LEU A 147 0.72 -2.30 -20.82
N ALA A 148 0.53 -1.03 -20.46
CA ALA A 148 -0.33 -0.10 -21.20
C ALA A 148 0.26 0.24 -22.57
N SER A 149 1.59 0.43 -22.65
CA SER A 149 2.29 0.81 -23.89
C SER A 149 2.43 -0.34 -24.88
N ALA A 150 2.59 -1.58 -24.41
CA ALA A 150 2.71 -2.77 -25.26
C ALA A 150 1.42 -3.15 -26.00
N ARG A 151 0.34 -2.38 -25.82
CA ARG A 151 -0.98 -2.60 -26.42
C ARG A 151 -1.43 -1.44 -27.32
N CYS A 152 -0.59 -0.43 -27.51
CA CYS A 152 -0.72 0.57 -28.58
C CYS A 152 0.01 0.05 -29.83
#